data_AF-A0A961KPB5-F1
#
_entry.id   AF-A0A961KPB5-F1
#
_cell.length_a   1.000
_cell.length_b   1.000
_cell.length_c   1.000
_cell.angle_alpha   90.00
_cell.angle_beta   90.00
_cell.angle_gamma   90.00
#
_symmetry.space_group_name_H-M   'P 1'
#
loop_
_entity.id
_entity.type
_entity.pdbx_description
1 polymer ?
#
loop_
_entity_poly.entity_id
_entity_poly.type
_entity_poly.pdbx_seq_one_letter_code
_entity_poly.pdbx_strand_id
1 'polypeptide(L)' 'MLSVRQIASEIVDREGGYVNDPNDPGGATNYGVTIHTMRRLGLDLDGDGDVDAADVRALPRARAVAIFIEHYYQRP' A
#
# COMPACT_ATOMS: atom_id res chain seq x y z
N MET A 1 18.24 -14.42 -11.64
CA MET A 1 17.78 -14.20 -10.26
C MET A 1 16.79 -13.06 -10.30
N LEU A 2 15.54 -13.26 -9.88
CA LEU A 2 14.59 -12.16 -9.80
C LEU A 2 15.01 -11.25 -8.65
N SER A 3 15.09 -9.95 -8.90
CA SER A 3 15.33 -8.96 -7.85
C SER A 3 14.11 -8.88 -6.91
N VAL A 4 14.33 -8.51 -5.65
CA VAL A 4 13.25 -8.26 -4.67
C VAL A 4 12.19 -7.32 -5.24
N ARG A 5 12.62 -6.35 -6.05
CA ARG A 5 11.72 -5.43 -6.74
C ARG A 5 10.83 -6.11 -7.77
N GLN A 6 11.35 -7.07 -8.54
CA GLN A 6 10.54 -7.82 -9.51
C GLN A 6 9.51 -8.70 -8.80
N ILE A 7 9.90 -9.36 -7.71
CA ILE A 7 8.98 -10.17 -6.90
C ILE A 7 7.88 -9.29 -6.30
N ALA A 8 8.22 -8.16 -5.69
CA ALA A 8 7.25 -7.22 -5.15
C ALA A 8 6.31 -6.66 -6.23
N SER A 9 6.84 -6.36 -7.42
CA SER A 9 6.06 -5.88 -8.57
C SER A 9 5.02 -6.92 -9.01
N GLU A 10 5.40 -8.20 -9.07
CA GLU A 10 4.52 -9.31 -9.44
C GLU A 10 3.46 -9.60 -8.35
N ILE A 11 3.80 -9.49 -7.07
CA ILE A 11 2.85 -9.63 -5.96
C ILE A 11 1.81 -8.51 -6.04
N VAL A 12 2.25 -7.26 -6.15
CA VAL A 12 1.37 -6.10 -6.28
C VAL A 12 0.46 -6.21 -7.51
N ASP A 13 0.95 -6.78 -8.61
CA ASP A 13 0.15 -7.04 -9.83
C ASP A 13 -0.92 -8.12 -9.64
N ARG A 14 -0.65 -9.11 -8.79
CA ARG A 14 -1.61 -10.18 -8.48
C ARG A 14 -2.61 -9.80 -7.41
N GLU A 15 -2.19 -9.04 -6.40
CA GLU A 15 -3.05 -8.65 -5.28
C GLU A 15 -4.03 -7.54 -5.65
N GLY A 16 -3.61 -6.62 -6.53
CA GLY A 16 -4.48 -5.74 -7.31
C GLY A 16 -5.56 -4.93 -6.54
N GLY A 17 -5.45 -3.61 -6.64
CA GLY A 17 -6.62 -2.73 -6.56
C GLY A 17 -7.10 -2.35 -5.16
N TYR A 18 -7.94 -1.32 -5.14
CA TYR A 18 -8.53 -0.78 -3.94
C TYR A 18 -9.65 -1.71 -3.43
N VAL A 19 -9.51 -2.15 -2.19
CA VAL A 19 -10.51 -2.91 -1.44
C VAL A 19 -10.81 -2.15 -0.16
N ASN A 20 -12.09 -2.04 0.19
CA ASN A 20 -12.52 -1.47 1.44
C ASN A 20 -13.75 -2.26 1.92
N ASP A 21 -13.50 -3.42 2.51
CA ASP A 21 -14.55 -4.26 3.08
C ASP A 21 -14.85 -3.78 4.50
N PRO A 22 -16.11 -3.49 4.85
CA PRO A 22 -16.49 -3.08 6.20
C PRO A 22 -16.18 -4.12 7.29
N ASN A 23 -15.94 -5.38 6.92
CA ASN A 23 -15.52 -6.45 7.82
C ASN A 23 -14.00 -6.68 7.84
N ASP A 24 -13.24 -5.97 7.00
CA ASP A 24 -11.77 -6.06 7.00
C ASP A 24 -11.22 -5.20 8.15
N PRO A 25 -10.58 -5.82 9.17
CA PRO A 25 -9.97 -5.06 10.26
C PRO A 25 -8.81 -4.16 9.78
N GLY A 26 -8.22 -4.45 8.61
CA GLY A 26 -7.20 -3.64 7.96
C GLY A 26 -7.73 -2.34 7.36
N GLY A 27 -9.05 -2.26 7.10
CA GLY A 27 -9.73 -1.14 6.45
C GLY A 27 -9.35 -1.00 4.98
N ALA A 28 -9.49 0.23 4.45
CA ALA A 28 -9.12 0.54 3.07
C ALA A 28 -7.69 0.08 2.75
N THR A 29 -7.54 -0.72 1.70
CA THR A 29 -6.29 -1.34 1.28
C THR A 29 -6.14 -1.21 -0.22
N ASN A 30 -4.93 -0.90 -0.70
CA ASN A 30 -4.63 -0.87 -2.12
C ASN A 30 -3.23 -1.45 -2.35
N TYR A 31 -3.09 -2.36 -3.31
CA TYR A 31 -1.82 -3.02 -3.63
C TYR A 31 -1.13 -3.68 -2.40
N GLY A 32 -1.93 -4.20 -1.46
CA GLY A 32 -1.44 -4.79 -0.21
C GLY A 32 -1.03 -3.77 0.88
N VAL A 33 -1.12 -2.46 0.60
CA VAL A 33 -0.85 -1.40 1.58
C VAL A 33 -2.16 -0.94 2.21
N THR A 34 -2.26 -1.06 3.53
CA THR A 34 -3.45 -0.67 4.31
C THR A 34 -3.42 0.81 4.72
N ILE A 35 -4.60 1.38 5.00
CA ILE A 35 -4.75 2.73 5.54
C ILE A 35 -3.97 2.94 6.85
N HIS A 36 -3.87 1.89 7.67
CA HIS A 36 -3.08 1.92 8.91
C HIS A 36 -1.60 2.11 8.63
N THR A 37 -1.06 1.42 7.61
CA THR A 37 0.32 1.61 7.18
C THR A 37 0.52 3.02 6.63
N MET A 38 -0.40 3.53 5.81
CA MET A 38 -0.30 4.90 5.27
C MET A 38 -0.34 5.96 6.37
N ARG A 39 -1.24 5.82 7.37
CA ARG A 39 -1.31 6.70 8.54
C ARG A 39 -0.04 6.69 9.35
N ARG A 40 0.55 5.51 9.56
CA ARG A 40 1.83 5.39 10.28
C ARG A 40 2.98 6.07 9.55
N LEU A 41 2.94 6.10 8.22
CA LEU A 41 3.94 6.74 7.37
C LEU A 41 3.63 8.22 7.07
N GLY A 42 2.46 8.72 7.48
CA GLY A 42 2.02 10.08 7.18
C GLY A 42 1.88 10.34 5.66
N LEU A 43 1.39 9.35 4.91
CA LEU A 43 1.23 9.45 3.46
C LEU A 43 -0.13 10.08 3.11
N ASP A 44 -0.17 11.39 3.24
CA ASP A 44 -1.20 12.26 2.65
C ASP A 44 -0.82 12.49 1.17
N LEU A 45 -1.61 11.93 0.25
CA LEU A 45 -1.34 11.92 -1.17
C LEU A 45 -2.17 12.95 -1.94
N ASP A 46 -3.34 13.34 -1.42
CA ASP A 46 -4.16 14.39 -2.02
C ASP A 46 -3.90 15.78 -1.41
N GLY A 47 -3.18 15.86 -0.29
CA GLY A 47 -2.69 17.07 0.34
C GLY A 47 -3.74 17.80 1.19
N ASP A 48 -4.79 17.10 1.63
CA ASP A 48 -5.89 17.70 2.38
C ASP A 48 -5.63 17.80 3.90
N GLY A 49 -4.51 17.23 4.37
CA GLY A 49 -4.07 17.27 5.75
C GLY A 49 -4.54 16.09 6.60
N ASP A 50 -5.20 15.09 6.01
CA ASP A 50 -5.48 13.82 6.68
C ASP A 50 -4.95 12.60 5.89
N VAL A 51 -5.25 11.40 6.38
CA VAL A 51 -4.91 10.16 5.67
C VAL A 51 -6.13 9.26 5.71
N ASP A 52 -6.82 9.20 4.58
CA ASP A 52 -8.10 8.55 4.45
C ASP A 52 -8.17 7.53 3.29
N ALA A 53 -9.40 7.17 2.91
CA ALA A 53 -9.64 6.22 1.84
C ALA A 53 -9.29 6.79 0.44
N ALA A 54 -9.39 8.10 0.24
CA ALA A 54 -9.02 8.78 -0.99
C ALA A 54 -7.50 8.64 -1.23
N ASP A 55 -6.68 8.82 -0.20
CA ASP A 55 -5.23 8.59 -0.30
C ASP A 55 -4.90 7.15 -0.65
N VAL A 56 -5.52 6.19 0.04
CA VAL A 56 -5.30 4.76 -0.22
C VAL A 56 -5.67 4.44 -1.67
N ARG A 57 -6.75 5.02 -2.19
CA ARG A 57 -7.17 4.86 -3.58
C ARG A 57 -6.24 5.56 -4.56
N ALA A 58 -5.66 6.68 -4.18
CA ALA A 58 -4.70 7.46 -4.98
C ALA A 58 -3.28 6.85 -4.98
N LEU A 59 -3.00 5.86 -4.11
CA LEU A 59 -1.68 5.24 -3.97
C LEU A 59 -1.11 4.76 -5.31
N PRO A 60 -0.03 5.37 -5.82
CA PRO A 60 0.58 4.92 -7.06
C PRO A 60 1.24 3.56 -6.88
N ARG A 61 1.07 2.66 -7.86
CA ARG A 61 1.70 1.33 -7.87
C ARG A 61 3.20 1.37 -7.56
N ALA A 62 3.93 2.30 -8.15
CA ALA A 62 5.37 2.43 -7.91
C ALA A 62 5.70 2.75 -6.44
N ARG A 63 4.84 3.51 -5.76
CA ARG A 63 4.97 3.83 -4.34
C ARG A 63 4.58 2.63 -3.48
N ALA A 64 3.53 1.90 -3.84
CA ALA A 64 3.16 0.66 -3.16
C ALA A 64 4.29 -0.37 -3.19
N VAL A 65 4.95 -0.58 -4.34
CA VAL A 65 6.12 -1.47 -4.44
C VAL A 65 7.26 -1.02 -3.53
N ALA A 66 7.53 0.30 -3.44
CA ALA A 66 8.57 0.81 -2.55
C ALA A 66 8.24 0.55 -1.07
N ILE A 67 7.00 0.84 -0.65
CA ILE A 67 6.49 0.57 0.71
C ILE A 67 6.57 -0.93 1.02
N PHE A 68 6.19 -1.78 0.08
CA PHE A 68 6.24 -3.23 0.26
C PHE A 68 7.67 -3.74 0.51
N ILE A 69 8.63 -3.26 -0.29
CA ILE A 69 10.04 -3.64 -0.11
C ILE A 69 10.58 -3.15 1.24
N GLU A 70 10.29 -1.91 1.61
CA GLU A 70 10.80 -1.28 2.83
C GLU A 70 10.19 -1.87 4.11
N HIS A 71 8.88 -2.15 4.11
CA HIS A 71 8.14 -2.51 5.32
C HIS A 71 7.82 -3.99 5.45
N TYR A 72 7.64 -4.71 4.34
CA TYR A 72 7.21 -6.12 4.37
C TYR A 72 8.34 -7.10 4.04
N TYR A 73 9.42 -6.65 3.37
CA TYR A 73 10.56 -7.51 3.05
C TYR A 73 11.79 -7.29 3.95
N GLN A 74 12.06 -6.05 4.37
CA GLN A 74 13.27 -5.72 5.16
C GLN A 74 13.11 -5.79 6.68
N ARG A 75 11.91 -6.05 7.20
CA ARG A 75 11.67 -6.16 8.65
C ARG A 75 11.16 -7.57 9.01
N PRO A 76 12.02 -8.44 9.57
CA PRO A 76 11.58 -9.63 10.28
C PRO A 76 10.88 -9.27 11.60
#